data_AF-A0A9Q0L520-F1
#
_entry.id   AF-A0A9Q0L520-F1
#
_cell.length_a   1.000
_cell.length_b   1.000
_cell.length_c   1.000
_cell.angle_alpha   90.00
_cell.angle_beta   90.00
_cell.angle_gamma   90.00
#
_symmetry.space_group_name_H-M   'P 1'
#
loop_
_entity.id
_entity.type
_entity.pdbx_description
1 polymer ?
#
loop_
_entity_poly.entity_id
_entity_poly.type
_entity_poly.pdbx_seq_one_letter_code
_entity_poly.pdbx_strand_id
1 'polypeptide(L)'
;METTLKRHFAEIMFTNDQNYNSLGRCIFDVYIQGQLELKDFNIVNAAGGAEKADINLFTSVGVTSGTLEIRFYWAGKGTTAIPSRGTYGPLISAITVDSEFPPPSEGGKISAAAVIGFVALVVGLFLVVLGIF
;
A
#
# COMPACT_ATOMS: atom_id res chain seq x y z
N MET A 1 -6.41 7.88 11.00
CA MET A 1 -5.48 8.32 9.94
C MET A 1 -6.23 8.21 8.63
N GLU A 2 -6.53 9.31 7.95
CA GLU A 2 -7.14 9.25 6.61
C GLU A 2 -6.04 8.92 5.59
N THR A 3 -6.34 7.98 4.70
CA THR A 3 -5.41 7.50 3.68
C THR A 3 -6.16 7.33 2.38
N THR A 4 -5.67 7.94 1.32
CA THR A 4 -6.19 7.74 -0.03
C THR A 4 -5.52 6.52 -0.65
N LEU A 5 -6.31 5.49 -0.94
CA LEU A 5 -5.87 4.30 -1.66
C LEU A 5 -6.21 4.41 -3.14
N LYS A 6 -5.22 4.24 -4.01
CA LYS A 6 -5.41 4.12 -5.46
C LYS A 6 -4.98 2.73 -5.90
N ARG A 7 -5.83 2.06 -6.66
CA ARG A 7 -5.54 0.73 -7.23
C ARG A 7 -5.53 0.82 -8.75
N HIS A 8 -4.57 0.13 -9.34
CA HIS A 8 -4.42 -0.03 -10.78
C HIS A 8 -4.54 -1.51 -11.13
N PHE A 9 -5.42 -1.80 -12.07
CA PHE A 9 -5.68 -3.14 -12.56
C PHE A 9 -5.42 -3.18 -14.05
N ALA A 10 -4.90 -4.30 -14.54
CA ALA A 10 -4.83 -4.58 -15.96
C ALA A 10 -5.02 -6.09 -16.15
N GLU A 11 -5.93 -6.46 -17.04
CA GLU A 11 -6.07 -7.86 -17.45
C GLU A 11 -4.98 -8.14 -18.48
N ILE A 12 -4.01 -8.97 -18.13
CA ILE A 12 -2.85 -9.30 -18.98
C ILE A 12 -2.81 -10.78 -19.39
N MET A 13 -3.66 -11.62 -18.78
CA MET A 13 -3.71 -13.05 -19.10
C MET A 13 -4.66 -13.32 -20.27
N PHE A 14 -5.65 -12.47 -20.46
CA PHE A 14 -6.58 -12.52 -21.59
C PHE A 14 -6.23 -11.46 -22.63
N THR A 15 -6.54 -11.79 -23.87
CA THR A 15 -6.29 -10.97 -25.05
C THR A 15 -7.61 -10.45 -25.61
N ASN A 16 -7.60 -9.39 -26.43
CA ASN A 16 -8.80 -8.93 -27.16
C ASN A 16 -8.92 -9.52 -28.58
N ASP A 17 -8.11 -10.52 -28.91
CA ASP A 17 -8.11 -11.15 -30.23
C ASP A 17 -9.27 -12.15 -30.39
N GLN A 18 -9.40 -12.72 -31.59
CA GLN A 18 -10.45 -13.72 -31.88
C GLN A 18 -10.10 -15.13 -31.37
N ASN A 19 -9.08 -15.26 -30.52
CA ASN A 19 -8.65 -16.54 -29.99
C ASN A 19 -9.44 -16.92 -28.74
N TYR A 20 -9.39 -18.21 -28.38
CA TYR A 20 -10.10 -18.76 -27.22
C TYR A 20 -9.79 -18.01 -25.89
N ASN A 21 -8.60 -17.43 -25.78
CA ASN A 21 -8.16 -16.70 -24.59
C ASN A 21 -8.98 -15.43 -24.32
N SER A 22 -9.62 -14.81 -25.32
CA SER A 22 -10.43 -13.61 -25.16
C SER A 22 -11.77 -13.84 -24.46
N LEU A 23 -12.19 -15.10 -24.34
CA LEU A 23 -13.38 -15.51 -23.58
C LEU A 23 -13.12 -15.56 -22.07
N GLY A 24 -11.86 -15.48 -21.66
CA GLY A 24 -11.46 -15.44 -20.27
C GLY A 24 -12.06 -14.28 -19.48
N ARG A 25 -12.33 -14.51 -18.20
CA ARG A 25 -12.81 -13.49 -17.25
C ARG A 25 -12.21 -13.74 -15.87
N CYS A 26 -11.46 -12.76 -15.37
CA CYS A 26 -11.00 -12.71 -13.99
C CYS A 26 -12.03 -11.92 -13.18
N ILE A 27 -12.65 -12.56 -12.18
CA ILE A 27 -13.69 -11.95 -11.35
C ILE A 27 -13.37 -12.20 -9.88
N PHE A 28 -13.31 -11.14 -9.08
CA PHE A 28 -12.97 -11.24 -7.66
C PHE A 28 -13.61 -10.12 -6.84
N ASP A 29 -13.68 -10.33 -5.54
CA ASP A 29 -14.10 -9.32 -4.57
C ASP A 29 -12.86 -8.59 -4.02
N VAL A 30 -13.02 -7.31 -3.69
CA VAL A 30 -12.01 -6.48 -3.03
C VAL A 30 -12.57 -6.00 -1.71
N TYR A 31 -11.85 -6.32 -0.63
CA TYR A 31 -12.14 -5.82 0.69
C TYR A 31 -11.06 -4.86 1.15
N ILE A 32 -11.45 -3.80 1.85
CA ILE A 32 -10.56 -2.86 2.53
C ILE A 32 -10.97 -2.78 3.98
N GLN A 33 -10.02 -2.96 4.91
CA GLN A 33 -10.30 -2.96 6.35
C GLN A 33 -11.47 -3.89 6.73
N GLY A 34 -11.59 -5.03 6.05
CA GLY A 34 -12.67 -6.00 6.24
C GLY A 34 -14.01 -5.63 5.60
N GLN A 35 -14.16 -4.44 5.00
CA GLN A 35 -15.37 -4.03 4.29
C GLN A 35 -15.31 -4.37 2.81
N LEU A 36 -16.41 -4.89 2.24
CA LEU A 36 -16.50 -5.20 0.81
C LEU A 36 -16.67 -3.91 0.01
N GLU A 37 -15.65 -3.57 -0.76
CA GLU A 37 -15.59 -2.34 -1.55
C GLU A 37 -15.97 -2.58 -3.00
N LEU A 38 -15.51 -3.69 -3.58
CA LEU A 38 -15.83 -4.08 -4.95
C LEU A 38 -16.26 -5.53 -4.93
N LYS A 39 -17.49 -5.78 -5.39
CA LYS A 39 -18.03 -7.13 -5.53
C LYS A 39 -18.02 -7.54 -6.98
N ASP A 40 -17.65 -8.79 -7.25
CA ASP A 40 -17.64 -9.37 -8.59
C ASP A 40 -16.88 -8.48 -9.60
N PHE A 41 -15.77 -7.88 -9.14
CA PHE A 41 -14.99 -6.96 -9.93
C PHE A 41 -14.35 -7.67 -11.12
N ASN A 42 -14.62 -7.15 -12.30
CA ASN A 42 -14.14 -7.68 -13.57
C ASN A 42 -13.31 -6.61 -14.28
N ILE A 43 -12.00 -6.83 -14.34
CA ILE A 43 -11.02 -5.88 -14.87
C ILE A 43 -11.31 -5.56 -16.34
N VAL A 44 -11.61 -6.57 -17.16
CA VAL A 44 -11.88 -6.38 -18.60
C VAL A 44 -13.09 -5.47 -18.81
N ASN A 45 -14.14 -5.67 -18.02
CA ASN A 45 -15.34 -4.84 -18.13
C ASN A 45 -15.06 -3.40 -17.70
N ALA A 46 -14.32 -3.21 -16.60
CA ALA A 46 -14.03 -1.90 -16.05
C ALA A 46 -13.05 -1.11 -16.95
N ALA A 47 -12.02 -1.77 -17.50
CA ALA A 47 -11.05 -1.20 -18.44
C ALA A 47 -11.61 -0.98 -19.87
N GLY A 48 -12.78 -1.55 -20.18
CA GLY A 48 -13.34 -1.57 -21.53
C GLY A 48 -12.52 -2.42 -22.53
N GLY A 49 -11.92 -3.50 -22.05
CA GLY A 49 -11.15 -4.48 -22.84
C GLY A 49 -9.98 -5.08 -22.06
N ALA A 50 -9.50 -6.24 -22.51
CA ALA A 50 -8.25 -6.83 -22.00
C ALA A 50 -7.03 -6.03 -22.47
N GLU A 51 -5.88 -6.20 -21.83
CA GLU A 51 -4.61 -5.49 -22.07
C GLU A 51 -4.68 -3.95 -21.96
N LYS A 52 -5.83 -3.43 -21.51
CA LYS A 52 -6.00 -2.03 -21.16
C LYS A 52 -5.75 -1.88 -19.67
N ALA A 53 -4.95 -0.90 -19.32
CA ALA A 53 -4.88 -0.45 -17.94
C ALA A 53 -6.26 0.11 -17.56
N ASP A 54 -6.87 -0.49 -16.56
CA ASP A 54 -7.97 0.12 -15.83
C ASP A 54 -7.41 1.06 -14.77
N ILE A 55 -8.06 2.21 -14.62
CA ILE A 55 -7.47 3.35 -13.96
C ILE A 55 -8.38 3.87 -12.85
N ASN A 56 -7.80 3.83 -11.64
CA ASN A 56 -8.08 4.69 -10.49
C ASN A 56 -9.38 4.44 -9.70
N LEU A 57 -9.43 3.32 -9.00
CA LEU A 57 -10.37 3.16 -7.89
C LEU A 57 -9.81 3.83 -6.64
N PHE A 58 -10.30 5.03 -6.35
CA PHE A 58 -9.99 5.79 -5.14
C PHE A 58 -10.92 5.38 -4.00
N THR A 59 -10.37 4.91 -2.90
CA THR A 59 -11.12 4.78 -1.64
C THR A 59 -10.39 5.60 -0.59
N SER A 60 -11.10 6.52 0.09
CA SER A 60 -10.58 7.10 1.33
C SER A 60 -10.85 6.13 2.47
N VAL A 61 -9.80 5.81 3.22
CA VAL A 61 -9.84 4.77 4.25
C VAL A 61 -9.31 5.34 5.56
N GLY A 62 -10.10 5.15 6.62
CA GLY A 62 -9.64 5.35 7.99
C GLY A 62 -8.74 4.19 8.43
N VAL A 63 -7.44 4.46 8.61
CA VAL A 63 -6.50 3.54 9.25
C VAL A 63 -6.37 3.92 10.72
N THR A 64 -6.63 2.99 11.64
CA THR A 64 -6.60 3.29 13.10
C THR A 64 -5.48 2.53 13.82
N SER A 65 -5.13 1.34 13.34
CA SER A 65 -4.13 0.44 13.94
C SER A 65 -2.74 0.54 13.31
N GLY A 66 -2.51 1.54 12.44
CA GLY A 66 -1.28 1.66 11.65
C GLY A 66 -1.12 0.61 10.54
N THR A 67 -2.08 -0.30 10.37
CA THR A 67 -2.08 -1.33 9.33
C THR A 67 -3.26 -1.12 8.39
N LEU A 68 -2.97 -1.10 7.08
CA LEU A 68 -3.99 -1.09 6.02
C LEU A 68 -4.17 -2.51 5.48
N GLU A 69 -5.30 -3.15 5.78
CA GLU A 69 -5.65 -4.45 5.19
C GLU A 69 -6.39 -4.25 3.86
N ILE A 70 -5.87 -4.88 2.81
CA ILE A 70 -6.53 -5.01 1.51
C ILE A 70 -6.57 -6.49 1.17
N ARG A 71 -7.76 -7.03 0.87
CA ARG A 71 -7.94 -8.44 0.55
C ARG A 71 -8.61 -8.59 -0.81
N PHE A 72 -7.95 -9.35 -1.67
CA PHE A 72 -8.49 -9.75 -2.96
C PHE A 72 -8.96 -11.20 -2.84
N TYR A 73 -10.24 -11.43 -3.08
CA TYR A 73 -10.87 -12.72 -2.80
C TYR A 73 -11.57 -13.27 -4.04
N TRP A 74 -11.18 -14.48 -4.44
CA TRP A 74 -11.85 -15.21 -5.51
C TRP A 74 -12.98 -16.06 -4.95
N ALA A 75 -14.23 -15.64 -5.22
CA ALA A 75 -15.42 -16.34 -4.74
C ALA A 75 -15.88 -17.50 -5.63
N GLY A 76 -15.00 -18.06 -6.47
CA GLY A 76 -15.35 -19.16 -7.40
C GLY A 76 -15.99 -18.72 -8.72
N LYS A 77 -15.91 -17.44 -9.07
CA LYS A 77 -16.51 -16.85 -10.29
C LYS A 77 -15.47 -16.57 -11.38
N GLY A 78 -15.94 -16.36 -12.60
CA GLY A 78 -15.07 -16.14 -13.77
C GLY A 78 -14.68 -17.46 -14.44
N THR A 79 -13.64 -17.43 -15.27
CA THR A 79 -13.18 -18.59 -16.02
C THR A 79 -12.16 -19.40 -15.24
N THR A 80 -12.20 -20.73 -15.42
CA THR A 80 -11.41 -21.70 -14.64
C THR A 80 -10.44 -22.53 -15.49
N ALA A 81 -10.60 -22.46 -16.82
CA ALA A 81 -9.90 -23.27 -17.80
C ALA A 81 -9.27 -22.46 -18.93
N ILE A 82 -9.32 -21.13 -18.83
CA ILE A 82 -8.79 -20.18 -19.81
C ILE A 82 -7.76 -19.30 -19.09
N PRO A 83 -6.57 -19.07 -19.66
CA PRO A 83 -6.03 -19.71 -20.88
C PRO A 83 -5.63 -21.17 -20.65
N SER A 84 -5.47 -21.60 -19.39
CA SER A 84 -5.25 -22.98 -18.99
C SER A 84 -6.06 -23.32 -17.73
N ARG A 85 -6.22 -24.61 -17.45
CA ARG A 85 -6.84 -25.03 -16.18
C ARG A 85 -5.93 -24.65 -15.02
N GLY A 86 -6.51 -24.05 -13.99
CA GLY A 86 -5.74 -23.58 -12.84
C GLY A 86 -5.58 -22.06 -12.79
N THR A 87 -5.92 -21.35 -13.87
CA THR A 87 -5.88 -19.88 -13.86
C THR A 87 -7.12 -19.36 -13.15
N TYR A 88 -6.94 -18.98 -11.88
CA TYR A 88 -8.00 -18.48 -11.01
C TYR A 88 -7.58 -17.17 -10.34
N GLY A 89 -8.58 -16.37 -9.99
CA GLY A 89 -8.46 -15.33 -8.98
C GLY A 89 -7.81 -14.02 -9.43
N PRO A 90 -7.61 -13.10 -8.49
CA PRO A 90 -7.37 -11.69 -8.73
C PRO A 90 -6.03 -11.39 -9.42
N LEU A 91 -6.05 -10.42 -10.33
CA LEU A 91 -4.86 -9.84 -10.97
C LEU A 91 -4.73 -8.38 -10.55
N ILE A 92 -3.54 -7.97 -10.10
CA ILE A 92 -3.27 -6.62 -9.59
C ILE A 92 -1.97 -6.13 -10.24
N SER A 93 -1.98 -4.90 -10.74
CA SER A 93 -0.80 -4.32 -11.39
C SER A 93 -0.05 -3.35 -10.48
N ALA A 94 -0.76 -2.48 -9.76
CA ALA A 94 -0.14 -1.57 -8.79
C ALA A 94 -1.12 -1.10 -7.70
N ILE A 95 -0.54 -0.73 -6.55
CA ILE A 95 -1.24 -0.13 -5.41
C ILE A 95 -0.46 1.12 -4.99
N THR A 96 -1.15 2.24 -4.83
CA THR A 96 -0.58 3.50 -4.33
C THR A 96 -1.33 3.90 -3.07
N VAL A 97 -0.58 4.25 -2.03
CA VAL A 97 -1.12 4.62 -0.71
C VAL A 97 -0.61 6.02 -0.37
N ASP A 98 -1.50 6.99 -0.41
CA ASP A 98 -1.20 8.38 -0.08
C ASP A 98 -1.76 8.69 1.32
N SER A 99 -0.87 9.01 2.25
CA SER A 99 -1.21 9.33 3.63
C SER A 99 -1.07 10.83 3.90
N GLU A 100 -2.09 11.47 4.47
CA GLU A 100 -2.04 12.88 4.85
C GLU A 100 -1.37 13.10 6.22
N PHE A 101 -0.16 12.56 6.43
CA PHE A 101 0.61 12.82 7.67
C PHE A 101 1.72 13.84 7.41
N PRO A 102 1.91 14.82 8.32
CA PRO A 102 3.14 15.57 8.34
C PRO A 102 4.31 14.60 8.55
N PRO A 103 5.44 14.77 7.84
CA PRO A 103 6.60 13.92 8.03
C PRO A 103 7.00 13.93 9.51
N PRO A 104 7.47 12.79 10.06
CA PRO A 104 7.89 12.74 11.45
C PRO A 104 8.91 13.85 11.69
N SER A 105 8.75 14.60 12.79
CA SER A 105 9.72 15.64 13.13
C SER A 105 11.11 15.01 13.22
N GLU A 106 12.07 15.50 12.46
CA GLU A 106 13.47 15.08 12.59
C GLU A 106 13.84 15.08 14.07
N GLY A 107 14.38 13.94 14.53
CA GLY A 107 14.71 13.70 15.94
C GLY A 107 15.41 14.90 16.57
N GLY A 108 15.00 15.22 17.80
CA GLY A 108 15.42 16.42 18.51
C GLY A 108 16.93 16.63 18.43
N LYS A 109 17.34 17.70 17.76
CA LYS A 109 18.74 18.12 17.70
C LYS A 109 19.18 18.44 19.12
N ILE A 110 20.21 17.75 19.61
CA ILE A 110 20.84 18.11 20.89
C ILE A 110 21.28 19.57 20.76
N SER A 111 20.75 20.43 21.62
CA SER A 111 21.04 21.86 21.55
C SER A 111 22.51 22.11 21.87
N ALA A 112 23.11 23.11 21.21
CA ALA A 112 24.48 23.52 21.54
C ALA A 112 24.63 23.87 23.03
N ALA A 113 23.57 24.40 23.65
CA ALA A 113 23.53 24.67 25.09
C ALA A 113 23.64 23.40 25.94
N ALA A 114 23.00 22.31 25.56
CA ALA A 114 23.10 21.03 26.26
C ALA A 114 24.53 20.45 26.18
N VAL A 115 25.17 20.57 25.01
CA VAL A 115 26.56 20.15 24.82
C VAL A 115 27.51 21.01 25.68
N ILE A 116 27.35 22.34 25.65
CA ILE A 116 28.17 23.27 26.44
C ILE A 116 28.02 23.00 27.94
N GLY A 117 26.78 22.76 28.41
CA GLY A 117 26.52 22.44 29.81
C GLY A 117 27.23 21.16 30.26
N PHE A 118 27.20 20.12 29.42
CA PHE A 118 27.88 18.86 29.72
C PHE A 118 29.40 19.03 29.78
N VAL A 119 29.99 19.77 28.84
CA VAL A 119 31.44 20.05 28.82
C VAL A 119 31.85 20.87 30.04
N ALA A 120 31.10 21.92 30.40
CA ALA A 120 31.40 22.75 31.55
C ALA A 120 31.33 21.96 32.87
N LEU A 121 30.38 21.03 33.00
CA LEU A 121 30.23 20.17 34.17
C LEU A 121 31.43 19.21 34.31
N VAL A 122 31.86 18.57 33.21
CA VAL A 122 33.02 17.67 33.22
C VAL A 122 34.31 18.42 33.58
N VAL A 123 34.52 19.61 33.00
CA VAL A 123 35.71 20.44 33.30
C VAL A 123 35.69 20.94 34.74
N GLY A 124 34.54 21.39 35.23
CA GLY A 124 34.39 21.83 36.62
C GLY A 124 34.71 20.74 37.62
N LEU A 125 34.23 19.52 37.39
CA LEU A 125 34.53 18.37 38.24
C LEU A 125 36.04 18.06 38.26
N PHE A 126 36.69 18.10 37.09
CA PHE A 126 38.13 17.90 36.96
C PHE A 126 38.95 18.92 37.76
N LEU A 127 38.58 20.21 37.69
CA LEU A 127 39.26 21.28 38.42
C LEU A 127 39.08 21.15 39.93
N VAL A 128 37.89 20.73 40.39
CA VAL A 128 37.63 20.46 41.82
C VAL A 128 38.50 19.30 42.32
N VAL A 129 38.60 18.21 41.57
CA VAL A 129 39.45 17.07 41.95
C VAL A 129 40.94 17.45 41.97
N LEU A 130 41.41 18.25 41.00
CA LEU A 130 42.80 18.71 40.95
C LEU A 130 43.14 19.76 42.01
N GLY A 131 42.19 20.60 42.44
CA GLY A 131 42.40 21.62 43.47
C GLY A 131 42.20 21.13 44.91
N ILE A 132 41.68 19.91 45.09
CA ILE A 132 41.58 19.22 46.39
C ILE A 132 42.86 18.43 46.70
N PHE A 133 43.72 18.19 45.70
CA PHE A 133 45.07 17.64 45.85
C PHE A 133 46.12 18.76 45.98
#